data_AF-A0A829HID3-F1
#
_entry.id   AF-A0A829HID3-F1
#
_cell.length_a   1.000
_cell.length_b   1.000
_cell.length_c   1.000
_cell.angle_alpha   90.00
_cell.angle_beta   90.00
_cell.angle_gamma   90.00
#
_symmetry.space_group_name_H-M   'P 1'
#
loop_
_entity.id
_entity.type
_entity.pdbx_description
1 polymer ?
#
loop_
_entity_poly.entity_id
_entity_poly.type
_entity_poly.pdbx_seq_one_letter_code
_entity_poly.pdbx_strand_id
1 'polypeptide(L)'
;MGKGSRLTFILGVLQKDINKCIYISTGQRDIPIIFPNSFKVKNNIISDGNIELEIGQKIMAIGHATSVDNAISTLNIPYYDCLNKKEIVWIYGQ
;
A
#
# COMPACT_ATOMS: atom_id res chain seq x y z
N MET A 1 -6.69 -26.11 -2.19
CA MET A 1 -5.68 -25.75 -3.21
C MET A 1 -5.70 -24.25 -3.38
N GLY A 2 -4.59 -23.59 -3.04
CA GLY A 2 -4.54 -22.19 -2.64
C GLY A 2 -4.85 -21.21 -3.77
N LYS A 3 -5.70 -20.22 -3.47
CA LYS A 3 -5.89 -19.03 -4.30
C LYS A 3 -4.60 -18.21 -4.20
N GLY A 4 -3.65 -18.47 -5.10
CA GLY A 4 -2.47 -17.63 -5.24
C GLY A 4 -2.92 -16.20 -5.53
N SER A 5 -2.56 -15.25 -4.66
CA SER A 5 -2.66 -13.82 -4.97
C SER A 5 -1.96 -13.60 -6.31
N ARG A 6 -2.72 -13.31 -7.36
CA ARG A 6 -2.12 -12.89 -8.63
C ARG A 6 -1.34 -11.61 -8.32
N LEU A 7 -0.01 -11.66 -8.52
CA LEU A 7 0.79 -10.45 -8.64
C LEU A 7 0.15 -9.60 -9.74
N THR A 8 -0.24 -8.41 -9.35
CA THR A 8 -0.89 -7.40 -10.18
C THR A 8 -0.18 -6.09 -9.94
N PHE A 9 -0.42 -5.09 -10.78
CA PHE A 9 0.16 -3.77 -10.60
C PHE A 9 -0.95 -2.72 -10.54
N ILE A 10 -0.65 -1.64 -9.83
CA ILE A 10 -1.46 -0.43 -9.80
C ILE A 10 -0.60 0.76 -10.22
N LEU A 11 -1.16 1.62 -11.08
CA LEU A 11 -0.53 2.86 -11.52
C LEU A 11 -1.22 4.03 -10.84
N GLY A 12 -0.44 4.94 -10.27
CA GLY A 12 -1.00 6.13 -9.64
C GLY A 12 0.06 7.02 -9.01
N VAL A 13 -0.39 8.07 -8.34
CA VAL A 13 0.47 9.01 -7.60
C VAL A 13 0.50 8.59 -6.13
N LEU A 14 1.70 8.43 -5.59
CA LEU A 14 1.90 8.09 -4.19
C LEU A 14 1.60 9.31 -3.30
N GLN A 15 0.71 9.18 -2.31
CA GLN A 15 0.27 10.25 -1.41
C GLN A 15 0.44 9.81 0.05
N LYS A 16 0.88 10.69 0.95
CA LYS A 16 1.19 10.31 2.35
C LYS A 16 0.26 10.88 3.41
N ASP A 17 -0.60 11.85 3.08
CA ASP A 17 -1.32 12.58 4.13
C ASP A 17 -2.84 12.50 4.02
N ILE A 18 -3.36 11.31 4.32
CA ILE A 18 -4.75 11.11 4.71
C ILE A 18 -4.70 10.28 6.00
N ASN A 19 -4.81 10.93 7.15
CA ASN A 19 -4.80 10.28 8.48
C ASN A 19 -3.60 9.35 8.74
N LYS A 20 -2.38 9.82 8.42
CA LYS A 20 -1.10 9.11 8.65
C LYS A 20 -0.87 7.83 7.81
N CYS A 21 -1.63 7.63 6.74
CA CYS A 21 -1.44 6.49 5.84
C CYS A 21 -1.05 6.89 4.44
N ILE A 22 -0.44 5.93 3.76
CA ILE A 22 0.06 6.09 2.40
C ILE A 22 -0.99 5.54 1.45
N TYR A 23 -1.29 6.29 0.40
CA TYR A 23 -2.29 5.97 -0.61
C TYR A 23 -1.66 6.03 -1.99
N ILE A 24 -2.22 5.28 -2.92
CA ILE A 24 -2.02 5.47 -4.35
C ILE A 24 -3.30 6.07 -4.91
N SER A 25 -3.20 7.29 -5.42
CA SER A 25 -4.29 7.93 -6.15
C SER A 25 -4.23 7.55 -7.63
N THR A 26 -5.27 6.88 -8.11
CA THR A 26 -5.38 6.48 -9.52
C THR A 26 -6.12 7.50 -10.39
N GLY A 27 -6.54 8.63 -9.80
CA GLY A 27 -7.44 9.61 -10.41
C GLY A 27 -8.93 9.26 -10.34
N GLN A 28 -9.28 7.98 -10.14
CA GLN A 28 -10.66 7.55 -9.91
C GLN A 28 -10.95 7.28 -8.42
N ARG A 29 -9.94 6.82 -7.68
CA ARG A 29 -10.02 6.50 -6.27
C ARG A 29 -8.64 6.52 -5.62
N ASP A 30 -8.63 6.71 -4.31
CA ASP A 30 -7.44 6.58 -3.49
C ASP A 30 -7.47 5.24 -2.78
N ILE A 31 -6.45 4.41 -3.03
CA ILE A 31 -6.33 3.07 -2.46
C ILE A 31 -5.23 3.11 -1.41
N PRO A 32 -5.51 2.73 -0.14
CA PRO A 32 -4.46 2.62 0.86
C PRO A 32 -3.43 1.59 0.41
N ILE A 33 -2.15 1.93 0.46
CA ILE A 33 -1.04 1.02 0.20
C ILE A 33 -0.30 0.71 1.49
N ILE A 34 -0.07 -0.58 1.71
CA ILE A 34 0.65 -1.10 2.85
C ILE A 34 2.02 -1.58 2.35
N PHE A 35 3.06 -0.95 2.87
CA PHE A 35 4.43 -1.35 2.63
C PHE A 35 4.88 -2.36 3.69
N PRO A 36 5.73 -3.34 3.34
CA PRO A 36 6.39 -4.21 4.31
C PRO A 36 7.18 -3.42 5.36
N ASN A 37 7.37 -3.99 6.55
CA ASN A 37 8.07 -3.35 7.68
C ASN A 37 9.54 -2.99 7.40
N SER A 38 10.13 -3.55 6.34
CA SER A 38 11.47 -3.16 5.87
C SER A 38 11.50 -1.72 5.35
N PHE A 39 10.37 -1.22 4.83
CA PHE A 39 10.26 0.14 4.34
C PHE A 39 10.11 1.15 5.48
N LYS A 40 10.90 2.21 5.43
CA LYS A 40 10.85 3.35 6.33
C LYS A 40 10.45 4.59 5.55
N VAL A 41 9.75 5.50 6.23
CA VAL A 41 9.36 6.78 5.64
C VAL A 41 10.17 7.91 6.26
N LYS A 42 10.97 8.62 5.47
CA LYS A 42 11.76 9.78 5.91
C LYS A 42 11.81 10.83 4.80
N ASN A 43 11.58 12.10 5.14
CA ASN A 43 11.66 13.22 4.19
C ASN A 43 10.89 12.97 2.87
N ASN A 44 9.65 12.49 2.96
CA ASN A 44 8.79 12.14 1.81
C ASN A 44 9.30 11.00 0.92
N ILE A 45 10.31 10.25 1.36
CA ILE A 45 10.80 9.05 0.68
C ILE A 45 10.38 7.82 1.49
N ILE A 46 9.86 6.81 0.80
CA ILE A 46 9.56 5.48 1.31
C ILE A 46 10.64 4.54 0.77
N SER A 47 11.44 3.93 1.65
CA SER A 47 12.57 3.12 1.22
C SER A 47 12.89 1.96 2.15
N ASP A 48 13.34 0.84 1.58
CA ASP A 48 13.93 -0.31 2.28
C ASP A 48 15.48 -0.35 2.17
N GLY A 49 16.09 0.70 1.60
CA GLY A 49 17.52 0.79 1.31
C GLY A 49 17.92 0.37 -0.11
N ASN A 50 17.07 -0.39 -0.82
CA ASN A 50 17.30 -0.78 -2.22
C ASN A 50 16.35 -0.05 -3.18
N ILE A 51 15.10 0.13 -2.76
CA ILE A 51 14.09 0.87 -3.49
C ILE A 51 13.84 2.19 -2.78
N GLU A 52 13.66 3.27 -3.55
CA GLU A 52 13.24 4.58 -3.06
C GLU A 52 12.03 5.04 -3.86
N LEU A 53 10.94 5.36 -3.16
CA LEU A 53 9.72 5.89 -3.75
C LEU A 53 9.43 7.26 -3.12
N GLU A 54 9.33 8.29 -3.96
CA GLU A 54 9.02 9.63 -3.50
C GLU A 54 7.50 9.87 -3.50
N ILE A 55 7.00 10.50 -2.43
CA ILE A 55 5.61 10.93 -2.35
C ILE A 55 5.38 12.12 -3.26
N GLY A 56 4.29 12.07 -4.02
CA GLY A 56 4.01 12.98 -5.14
C GLY A 56 4.47 12.42 -6.49
N GLN A 57 5.27 11.34 -6.50
CA GLN A 57 5.69 10.69 -7.73
C GLN A 57 4.62 9.75 -8.27
N LYS A 58 4.51 9.70 -9.59
CA LYS A 58 3.76 8.65 -10.30
C LYS A 58 4.56 7.35 -10.26
N ILE A 59 3.99 6.30 -9.69
CA ILE A 59 4.62 5.00 -9.54
C ILE A 59 3.79 3.89 -10.18
N MET A 60 4.47 2.79 -10.50
CA MET A 60 3.85 1.48 -10.75
C MET A 60 4.14 0.61 -9.53
N ALA A 61 3.14 0.40 -8.67
CA ALA A 61 3.28 -0.46 -7.51
C ALA A 61 2.87 -1.88 -7.88
N ILE A 62 3.83 -2.80 -7.86
CA ILE A 62 3.58 -4.24 -7.98
C ILE A 62 3.04 -4.72 -6.62
N GLY A 63 2.17 -5.71 -6.64
CA GLY A 63 1.58 -6.27 -5.43
C GLY A 63 0.24 -6.93 -5.67
N HIS A 64 -0.66 -6.82 -4.70
CA HIS A 64 -2.03 -7.31 -4.86
C HIS A 64 -3.02 -6.54 -3.98
N ALA A 65 -4.25 -6.44 -4.46
CA ALA A 65 -5.37 -5.95 -3.67
C ALA A 65 -5.92 -7.07 -2.77
N THR A 66 -6.27 -6.73 -1.52
CA THR A 66 -6.95 -7.63 -0.60
C THR A 66 -7.90 -6.86 0.31
N SER A 67 -8.83 -7.55 0.97
CA SER A 67 -9.71 -6.88 1.93
C SER A 67 -8.94 -6.48 3.19
N VAL A 68 -9.39 -5.41 3.87
CA VAL A 68 -8.79 -4.99 5.15
C VAL A 68 -8.80 -6.14 6.17
N ASP A 69 -9.92 -6.85 6.29
CA ASP A 69 -10.03 -8.00 7.20
C ASP A 69 -8.99 -9.07 6.89
N ASN A 70 -8.79 -9.43 5.62
CA ASN A 70 -7.80 -10.44 5.25
C ASN A 70 -6.36 -9.95 5.46
N ALA A 71 -6.08 -8.66 5.22
CA ALA A 71 -4.78 -8.08 5.53
C ALA A 71 -4.45 -8.18 7.03
N ILE A 72 -5.44 -7.97 7.90
CA ILE A 72 -5.26 -8.06 9.35
C ILE A 72 -5.17 -9.52 9.80
N SER A 73 -6.16 -10.34 9.45
CA SER A 73 -6.32 -11.70 9.99
C SER A 73 -5.33 -12.71 9.42
N THR A 74 -4.90 -12.52 8.17
CA THR A 74 -4.11 -13.51 7.43
C THR A 74 -2.67 -13.03 7.21
N LEU A 75 -2.50 -11.73 6.90
CA LEU A 75 -1.17 -11.16 6.65
C LEU A 75 -0.55 -10.50 7.90
N ASN A 76 -1.26 -10.51 9.03
CA ASN A 76 -0.83 -9.94 10.31
C ASN A 76 -0.43 -8.46 10.20
N ILE A 77 -1.07 -7.71 9.31
CA ILE A 77 -0.84 -6.27 9.21
C ILE A 77 -1.53 -5.57 10.39
N PRO A 78 -0.85 -4.69 11.14
CA PRO A 78 -1.47 -3.93 12.21
C PRO A 78 -2.69 -3.13 11.71
N TYR A 79 -3.74 -3.06 12.52
CA TYR A 79 -4.86 -2.18 12.22
C TYR A 79 -4.43 -0.72 12.39
N TYR A 80 -4.38 0.01 11.28
CA TYR A 80 -4.18 1.45 11.29
C TYR A 80 -5.54 2.15 11.24
N ASP A 81 -5.74 3.21 12.03
CA ASP A 81 -7.02 3.96 12.07
C ASP A 81 -7.49 4.43 10.69
N CYS A 82 -6.57 4.68 9.76
CA CYS A 82 -6.85 5.08 8.39
C CYS A 82 -7.53 3.99 7.53
N LEU A 83 -7.45 2.73 7.97
CA LEU A 83 -8.12 1.58 7.35
C LEU A 83 -9.57 1.48 7.81
N ASN A 84 -9.98 2.27 8.80
CA ASN A 84 -11.37 2.33 9.23
C ASN A 84 -12.28 2.73 8.07
N LYS A 85 -13.34 1.95 7.86
CA LYS A 85 -14.30 2.08 6.74
C LYS A 85 -13.70 1.84 5.34
N LYS A 86 -12.48 1.30 5.24
CA LYS A 86 -11.93 0.85 3.96
C LYS A 86 -12.23 -0.62 3.77
N GLU A 87 -12.71 -0.97 2.58
CA GLU A 87 -12.99 -2.37 2.25
C GLU A 87 -11.75 -3.06 1.67
N ILE A 88 -10.91 -2.32 0.94
CA ILE A 88 -9.79 -2.84 0.16
C ILE A 88 -8.51 -2.06 0.48
N VAL A 89 -7.40 -2.78 0.55
CA VAL A 89 -6.03 -2.25 0.61
C VAL A 89 -5.16 -2.88 -0.47
N TRP A 90 -4.10 -2.18 -0.85
CA TRP A 90 -3.04 -2.71 -1.70
C TRP A 90 -1.85 -3.13 -0.86
N ILE A 91 -1.44 -4.39 -0.95
CA ILE A 91 -0.22 -4.88 -0.33
C ILE A 91 0.90 -4.76 -1.35
N TYR A 92 1.89 -3.92 -1.08
CA TYR A 92 3.06 -3.78 -1.94
C TYR A 92 3.85 -5.10 -1.94
N GLY A 93 4.10 -5.64 -3.12
CA GLY A 93 4.89 -6.85 -3.31
C GLY A 93 5.74 -6.66 -4.55
N GLN A 94 7.06 -6.83 -4.43
CA GLN A 94 7.97 -6.72 -5.57
C GLN A 94 7.67 -7.79 -6.62
#